data_AF-A0A3N4LB65-F1
#
_entry.id   AF-A0A3N4LB65-F1
#
_cell.length_a   1.000
_cell.length_b   1.000
_cell.length_c   1.000
_cell.angle_alpha   90.00
_cell.angle_beta   90.00
_cell.angle_gamma   90.00
#
_symmetry.space_group_name_H-M   'P 1'
#
loop_
_entity.id
_entity.type
_entity.pdbx_description
1 polymer ?
#
loop_
_entity_poly.entity_id
_entity_poly.type
_entity_poly.pdbx_seq_one_letter_code
_entity_poly.pdbx_strand_id
1 'polypeptide(L)'
;NRLLTRIALSPVGEPLARVSNDDGVRSLLLSILSALLAHRALYFDRGILHRDISINNILQTPKVPDGISNTNGLLIDLDYALDVGIPGESETTVLRSGAPHRTGTLPFMAIPILHNPGLAHRYHYDLQSFFFVLVWCC
;
A
#
# COMPACT_ATOMS: atom_id res chain seq x y z
N ASN A 1 23.87 -11.14 -1.24
CA ASN A 1 23.67 -10.67 -2.63
C ASN A 1 22.45 -9.78 -2.73
N ARG A 2 22.63 -8.46 -2.61
CA ARG A 2 21.63 -7.47 -3.08
C ARG A 2 22.12 -6.97 -4.43
N LEU A 3 21.40 -7.30 -5.50
CA LEU A 3 21.63 -6.73 -6.83
C LEU A 3 20.98 -5.34 -6.86
N LEU A 4 21.68 -4.35 -7.44
CA LEU A 4 21.08 -3.04 -7.68
C LEU A 4 20.09 -3.16 -8.84
N THR A 5 18.79 -3.15 -8.54
CA THR A 5 17.72 -3.15 -9.54
C THR A 5 17.10 -1.75 -9.59
N ARG A 6 16.87 -1.23 -10.80
CA ARG A 6 16.09 0.01 -11.02
C ARG A 6 14.84 -0.32 -11.82
N ILE A 7 13.69 0.13 -11.35
CA ILE A 7 12.40 -0.04 -12.01
C ILE A 7 11.84 1.36 -12.28
N ALA A 8 11.42 1.64 -13.51
CA ALA A 8 10.71 2.86 -13.89
C ALA A 8 9.24 2.50 -14.16
N LEU A 9 8.31 3.24 -13.55
CA LEU A 9 6.88 2.96 -13.59
C LEU A 9 6.12 4.16 -14.18
N SER A 10 4.99 3.88 -14.83
CA SER A 10 4.04 4.85 -15.41
C SER A 10 2.61 4.32 -15.15
N PRO A 11 1.60 5.19 -14.90
CA PRO A 11 1.65 6.65 -14.90
C PRO A 11 2.35 7.22 -13.66
N VAL A 12 2.84 8.46 -13.80
CA VAL A 12 3.49 9.20 -12.70
C VAL A 12 2.41 9.83 -11.83
N GLY A 13 2.55 9.69 -10.51
CA GLY A 13 1.74 10.37 -9.52
C GLY A 13 2.60 11.03 -8.45
N GLU A 14 1.98 11.85 -7.62
CA GLU A 14 2.64 12.52 -6.50
C GLU A 14 2.27 11.84 -5.18
N PRO A 15 3.23 11.51 -4.31
CA PRO A 15 2.92 10.94 -3.00
C PRO A 15 2.03 11.87 -2.18
N LEU A 16 1.07 11.32 -1.42
CA LEU A 16 0.21 12.12 -0.54
C LEU A 16 1.00 12.98 0.46
N ALA A 17 2.23 12.58 0.80
CA ALA A 17 3.14 13.38 1.63
C ALA A 17 3.53 14.74 1.01
N ARG A 18 3.37 14.92 -0.31
CA ARG A 18 3.75 16.13 -1.05
C ARG A 18 2.58 16.86 -1.71
N VAL A 19 1.42 16.19 -1.83
CA VAL A 19 0.20 16.80 -2.35
C VAL A 19 -0.14 18.05 -1.53
N SER A 20 -0.32 19.18 -2.22
CA SER A 20 -0.69 20.42 -1.57
C SER A 20 -2.16 20.41 -1.16
N ASN A 21 -2.53 21.24 -0.19
CA ASN A 21 -3.93 21.41 0.22
C ASN A 21 -4.82 21.98 -0.92
N ASP A 22 -4.22 22.48 -2.00
CA ASP A 22 -4.92 23.13 -3.12
C ASP A 22 -5.65 22.12 -4.02
N ASP A 23 -5.22 20.85 -4.03
CA ASP A 23 -5.88 19.78 -4.80
C ASP A 23 -7.23 19.36 -4.21
N GLY A 24 -7.51 19.77 -2.97
CA GLY A 24 -8.78 19.60 -2.29
C GLY A 24 -9.03 18.21 -1.71
N VAL A 25 -9.79 18.18 -0.60
CA VAL A 25 -10.12 16.96 0.17
C VAL A 25 -10.73 15.86 -0.70
N ARG A 26 -11.48 16.22 -1.74
CA ARG A 26 -12.07 15.24 -2.67
C ARG A 26 -11.01 14.43 -3.41
N SER A 27 -9.95 15.06 -3.91
CA SER A 27 -8.89 14.39 -4.66
C SER A 27 -8.10 13.44 -3.76
N LEU A 28 -7.78 13.92 -2.55
CA LEU A 28 -7.15 13.13 -1.49
C LEU A 28 -7.96 11.87 -1.16
N LEU A 29 -9.26 12.00 -0.87
CA LEU A 29 -10.13 10.87 -0.53
C LEU A 29 -10.26 9.87 -1.69
N LEU A 30 -10.34 10.35 -2.92
CA LEU A 30 -10.39 9.48 -4.11
C LEU A 30 -9.06 8.74 -4.34
N SER A 31 -7.93 9.36 -4.00
CA SER A 31 -6.60 8.73 -4.05
C SER A 31 -6.49 7.59 -3.04
N ILE A 32 -6.88 7.86 -1.78
CA ILE A 32 -6.91 6.84 -0.71
C ILE A 32 -7.86 5.70 -1.08
N LEU A 33 -9.05 6.00 -1.60
CA LEU A 33 -10.00 4.97 -2.05
C LEU A 33 -9.43 4.13 -3.19
N SER A 34 -8.78 4.76 -4.17
CA SER A 34 -8.15 4.03 -5.29
C SER A 34 -7.05 3.09 -4.80
N ALA A 35 -6.21 3.55 -3.86
CA ALA A 35 -5.17 2.72 -3.24
C ALA A 35 -5.75 1.57 -2.39
N LEU A 36 -6.86 1.81 -1.67
CA LEU A 36 -7.56 0.77 -0.90
C LEU A 36 -8.15 -0.31 -1.83
N LEU A 37 -8.71 0.08 -2.98
CA LEU A 37 -9.18 -0.87 -3.98
C LEU A 37 -8.03 -1.68 -4.60
N ALA A 38 -6.89 -1.03 -4.87
CA ALA A 38 -5.68 -1.71 -5.32
C ALA A 38 -5.14 -2.70 -4.26
N HIS A 39 -5.14 -2.31 -2.98
CA HIS A 39 -4.79 -3.20 -1.85
C HIS A 39 -5.72 -4.41 -1.77
N ARG A 40 -7.03 -4.20 -1.91
CA ARG A 40 -8.01 -5.28 -1.97
C ARG A 40 -7.70 -6.25 -3.11
N ALA A 41 -7.40 -5.75 -4.31
CA ALA A 41 -7.05 -6.59 -5.46
C ALA A 41 -5.73 -7.35 -5.24
N LEU A 42 -4.70 -6.69 -4.68
CA LEU A 42 -3.43 -7.34 -4.30
C LEU A 42 -3.66 -8.55 -3.39
N TYR A 43 -4.52 -8.41 -2.38
CA TYR A 43 -4.76 -9.49 -1.44
C TYR A 43 -5.68 -10.58 -2.00
N PHE A 44 -6.87 -10.22 -2.50
CA PHE A 44 -7.88 -11.21 -2.88
C PHE A 44 -7.57 -11.89 -4.23
N ASP A 45 -6.94 -11.19 -5.16
CA ASP A 45 -6.69 -11.74 -6.50
C ASP A 45 -5.28 -12.34 -6.60
N ARG A 46 -4.34 -11.91 -5.76
CA ARG A 46 -2.92 -12.31 -5.83
C ARG A 46 -2.33 -12.85 -4.54
N GLY A 47 -3.04 -12.79 -3.41
CA GLY A 47 -2.50 -13.29 -2.14
C GLY A 47 -1.36 -12.45 -1.58
N ILE A 48 -1.28 -11.16 -1.90
CA ILE A 48 -0.17 -10.29 -1.48
C ILE A 48 -0.61 -9.35 -0.37
N LEU A 49 0.11 -9.37 0.76
CA LEU A 49 0.05 -8.33 1.80
C LEU A 49 1.05 -7.22 1.49
N HIS A 50 0.66 -5.96 1.70
CA HIS A 50 1.54 -4.82 1.39
C HIS A 50 2.52 -4.51 2.53
N ARG A 51 2.04 -4.48 3.77
CA ARG A 51 2.84 -4.31 5.00
C ARG A 51 3.55 -2.96 5.18
N ASP A 52 3.32 -1.99 4.30
CA ASP A 52 3.88 -0.63 4.41
C ASP A 52 2.97 0.42 3.77
N ILE A 53 1.70 0.44 4.19
CA ILE A 53 0.77 1.49 3.80
C ILE A 53 1.17 2.80 4.50
N SER A 54 1.44 3.85 3.72
CA SER A 54 1.81 5.17 4.23
C SER A 54 1.47 6.27 3.21
N ILE A 55 1.52 7.54 3.65
CA ILE A 55 1.37 8.71 2.77
C ILE A 55 2.45 8.81 1.67
N ASN A 56 3.55 8.08 1.79
CA ASN A 56 4.60 8.07 0.78
C ASN A 56 4.34 7.02 -0.32
N ASN A 57 3.58 5.98 0.01
CA ASN A 57 3.34 4.82 -0.85
C ASN A 57 1.97 4.87 -1.54
N ILE A 58 1.17 5.88 -1.22
CA ILE A 58 -0.06 6.23 -1.95
C ILE A 58 0.24 7.45 -2.81
N LEU A 59 0.11 7.28 -4.12
CA LEU A 59 0.26 8.37 -5.08
C LEU A 59 -1.11 8.91 -5.48
N GLN A 60 -1.27 10.23 -5.49
CA GLN A 60 -2.33 10.90 -6.22
C GLN A 60 -1.94 10.97 -7.70
N THR A 61 -2.82 10.52 -8.59
CA THR A 61 -2.58 10.55 -10.03
C THR A 61 -3.38 11.66 -10.70
N PRO A 62 -2.79 12.38 -11.67
CA PRO A 62 -3.53 13.35 -12.45
C PRO A 62 -4.61 12.64 -13.27
N LYS A 63 -5.75 13.31 -13.46
CA LYS A 63 -6.79 12.83 -14.39
C LYS A 63 -6.26 12.94 -15.81
N VAL A 64 -5.93 11.81 -16.43
CA VAL A 64 -5.55 11.78 -17.84
C VAL A 64 -6.83 11.68 -18.68
N PRO A 65 -7.11 12.66 -19.57
CA PRO A 65 -8.34 12.67 -20.38
C PRO A 65 -8.53 11.42 -21.26
N ASP A 66 -7.45 10.73 -21.63
CA ASP A 66 -7.45 9.66 -22.64
C ASP A 66 -7.35 8.22 -22.08
N GLY A 67 -7.77 8.00 -20.83
CA GLY A 67 -8.25 6.68 -20.40
C GLY A 67 -7.23 5.58 -20.06
N ILE A 68 -5.92 5.85 -20.05
CA ILE A 68 -4.91 4.81 -19.71
C ILE A 68 -4.87 4.51 -18.19
N SER A 69 -5.28 5.45 -17.34
CA SER A 69 -5.67 5.18 -15.95
C SER A 69 -6.67 6.24 -15.50
N ASN A 70 -7.92 5.83 -15.26
CA ASN A 70 -8.95 6.69 -14.70
C ASN A 70 -8.97 6.61 -13.15
N THR A 71 -7.91 6.08 -12.53
CA THR A 71 -7.80 6.05 -11.07
C THR A 71 -7.29 7.40 -10.59
N ASN A 72 -7.79 7.84 -9.42
CA ASN A 72 -7.30 9.08 -8.80
C ASN A 72 -6.08 8.81 -7.91
N GLY A 73 -5.72 7.54 -7.71
CA GLY A 73 -4.48 7.18 -7.05
C GLY A 73 -3.96 5.79 -7.35
N LEU A 74 -2.73 5.55 -6.90
CA LEU A 74 -1.99 4.29 -7.02
C LEU A 74 -1.40 3.90 -5.67
N LEU A 75 -1.27 2.60 -5.46
CA LEU A 75 -0.52 2.03 -4.34
C LEU A 75 0.79 1.43 -4.88
N ILE A 76 1.92 1.89 -4.36
CA ILE A 76 3.26 1.52 -4.82
C ILE A 76 4.09 0.96 -3.65
N ASP A 77 5.32 0.53 -3.96
CA ASP A 77 6.31 0.05 -3.00
C ASP A 77 5.95 -1.28 -2.32
N LEU A 78 6.29 -2.37 -3.00
CA LEU A 78 6.09 -3.74 -2.52
C LEU A 78 7.37 -4.34 -1.92
N ASP A 79 8.35 -3.52 -1.52
CA ASP A 79 9.64 -4.02 -0.99
C ASP A 79 9.46 -4.81 0.32
N TYR A 80 8.40 -4.52 1.07
CA TYR A 80 8.00 -5.23 2.30
C TYR A 80 6.88 -6.24 2.09
N ALA A 81 6.40 -6.41 0.86
CA ALA A 81 5.25 -7.25 0.58
C ALA A 81 5.52 -8.71 0.98
N LEU A 82 4.45 -9.40 1.36
CA LEU A 82 4.48 -10.82 1.70
C LEU A 82 3.45 -11.54 0.85
N ASP A 83 3.92 -12.49 0.05
CA ASP A 83 3.07 -13.48 -0.61
C ASP A 83 2.58 -14.48 0.44
N VAL A 84 1.27 -14.58 0.61
CA VAL A 84 0.60 -15.50 1.53
C VAL A 84 -0.28 -16.52 0.79
N GLY A 85 -0.22 -16.53 -0.55
CA GLY A 85 -1.10 -17.33 -1.40
C GLY A 85 -2.51 -16.75 -1.51
N ILE A 86 -3.22 -17.13 -2.58
CA ILE A 86 -4.58 -16.65 -2.85
C ILE A 86 -5.52 -17.22 -1.77
N PRO A 87 -6.27 -16.36 -1.03
CA PRO A 87 -7.18 -16.82 0.01
C PRO A 87 -8.23 -17.80 -0.55
N GLY A 88 -8.30 -19.00 0.03
CA GLY A 88 -9.29 -20.03 -0.35
C GLY A 88 -8.81 -21.05 -1.39
N GLU A 89 -7.61 -20.90 -1.95
CA GLU A 89 -6.96 -21.95 -2.75
C GLU A 89 -6.05 -22.81 -1.85
N SER A 90 -6.01 -24.14 -2.08
CA SER A 90 -5.28 -25.10 -1.22
C SER A 90 -3.77 -24.87 -1.19
N GLU A 91 -3.19 -25.13 -0.01
CA GLU A 91 -1.85 -24.75 0.44
C GLU A 91 -0.72 -24.88 -0.60
N THR A 92 -0.24 -23.74 -1.09
CA THR A 92 1.18 -23.59 -1.41
C THR A 92 1.75 -22.58 -0.44
N THR A 93 2.27 -23.06 0.70
CA THR A 93 2.93 -22.22 1.71
C THR A 93 4.21 -21.63 1.12
N VAL A 94 4.14 -20.38 0.65
CA VAL A 94 5.34 -19.65 0.27
C VAL A 94 5.36 -18.31 1.00
N LEU A 95 5.72 -18.35 2.29
CA LEU A 95 6.12 -17.16 3.05
C LEU A 95 7.50 -16.68 2.57
N ARG A 96 7.56 -16.15 1.34
CA ARG A 96 8.75 -15.47 0.83
C ARG A 96 8.63 -13.99 1.15
N SER A 97 9.25 -13.55 2.23
CA SER A 97 9.75 -12.18 2.31
C SER A 97 11.15 -12.19 2.90
N GLY A 98 12.08 -11.45 2.28
CA GLY A 98 13.42 -11.22 2.85
C GLY A 98 13.41 -10.17 3.97
N ALA A 99 12.24 -9.66 4.35
CA ALA A 99 12.11 -8.54 5.28
C ALA A 99 11.76 -9.01 6.70
N PRO A 100 12.21 -8.29 7.75
CA PRO A 100 11.87 -8.59 9.13
C PRO A 100 10.36 -8.63 9.39
N HIS A 101 9.91 -9.20 10.51
CA HIS A 101 8.47 -9.21 10.86
C HIS A 101 7.96 -7.79 11.20
N ARG A 102 8.83 -6.92 11.75
CA ARG A 102 8.56 -5.50 12.01
C ARG A 102 9.08 -4.64 10.87
N THR A 103 8.22 -4.39 9.90
CA THR A 103 8.50 -3.55 8.73
C THR A 103 7.43 -2.52 8.54
N GLY A 104 7.78 -1.43 7.86
CA GLY A 104 6.86 -0.36 7.52
C GLY A 104 7.02 0.91 8.36
N THR A 105 6.22 1.90 8.00
CA THR A 105 6.35 3.28 8.48
C THR A 105 5.68 3.45 9.85
N LEU A 106 6.47 3.71 10.91
CA LEU A 106 6.01 3.65 12.32
C LEU A 106 4.69 4.41 12.62
N PRO A 107 4.47 5.66 12.18
CA PRO A 107 3.20 6.37 12.42
C PRO A 107 1.96 5.68 11.84
N PHE A 108 2.12 4.86 10.80
CA PHE A 108 1.02 4.17 10.12
C PHE A 108 0.97 2.68 10.46
N MET A 109 1.91 2.19 11.27
CA MET A 109 1.95 0.77 11.65
C MET A 109 0.76 0.41 12.53
N ALA A 110 0.12 -0.72 12.24
CA ALA A 110 -0.95 -1.25 13.06
C ALA A 110 -0.51 -1.45 14.53
N ILE A 111 -1.36 -1.07 15.48
CA ILE A 111 -1.07 -1.10 16.92
C ILE A 111 -0.58 -2.49 17.38
N PRO A 112 -1.21 -3.62 16.98
CA PRO A 112 -0.75 -4.94 17.40
C PRO A 112 0.65 -5.29 16.87
N ILE A 113 0.99 -4.86 15.66
CA ILE A 113 2.29 -5.07 15.03
C ILE A 113 3.36 -4.20 15.69
N LEU A 114 3.00 -2.96 16.06
CA LEU A 114 3.89 -2.05 16.76
C LEU A 114 4.32 -2.60 18.14
N HIS A 115 3.38 -3.17 18.89
CA HIS A 115 3.65 -3.74 20.21
C HIS A 115 4.24 -5.14 20.15
N ASN A 116 3.95 -5.90 19.10
CA ASN A 116 4.41 -7.28 18.94
C ASN A 116 5.13 -7.45 17.59
N PRO A 117 6.42 -7.09 17.50
CA PRO A 117 7.24 -7.19 16.29
C PRO A 117 7.25 -8.56 15.60
N GLY A 118 6.97 -9.65 16.33
CA GLY A 118 6.92 -11.02 15.80
C GLY A 118 5.52 -11.49 15.40
N LEU A 119 4.49 -10.66 15.57
CA LEU A 119 3.13 -10.99 15.18
C LEU A 119 3.02 -11.10 13.66
N ALA A 120 2.42 -12.19 13.18
CA ALA A 120 2.19 -12.39 11.76
C ALA A 120 1.28 -11.29 11.21
N HIS A 121 1.74 -10.60 10.17
CA HIS A 121 0.95 -9.56 9.52
C HIS A 121 -0.27 -10.16 8.81
N ARG A 122 -1.38 -9.43 8.79
CA ARG A 122 -2.67 -9.86 8.22
C ARG A 122 -3.30 -8.71 7.46
N TYR A 123 -4.21 -9.03 6.55
CA TYR A 123 -4.91 -8.06 5.70
C TYR A 123 -5.48 -6.86 6.47
N HIS A 124 -6.11 -7.10 7.63
CA HIS A 124 -6.73 -6.03 8.42
C HIS A 124 -5.73 -5.08 9.10
N TYR A 125 -4.46 -5.45 9.24
CA TYR A 125 -3.44 -4.53 9.75
C TYR A 125 -3.09 -3.45 8.71
N ASP A 126 -3.05 -3.80 7.42
CA ASP A 126 -2.94 -2.80 6.36
C ASP A 126 -4.18 -1.87 6.34
N LEU A 127 -5.38 -2.39 6.62
CA LEU A 127 -6.58 -1.54 6.75
C LEU A 127 -6.50 -0.56 7.92
N GLN A 128 -5.91 -0.97 9.05
CA GLN A 128 -5.66 -0.05 10.17
C GLN A 128 -4.65 1.04 9.77
N SER A 129 -3.65 0.71 8.96
CA SER A 129 -2.74 1.70 8.39
C SER A 129 -3.45 2.70 7.46
N PHE A 130 -4.39 2.26 6.62
CA PHE A 130 -5.23 3.17 5.84
C PHE A 130 -6.04 4.13 6.71
N PHE A 131 -6.56 3.67 7.86
CA PHE A 131 -7.23 4.55 8.82
C PHE A 131 -6.28 5.64 9.36
N PHE A 132 -5.05 5.28 9.71
CA PHE A 132 -4.06 6.27 10.17
C PHE A 132 -3.63 7.24 9.07
N VAL A 133 -3.55 6.79 7.81
CA VAL A 133 -3.35 7.70 6.66
C VAL A 133 -4.49 8.70 6.55
N LEU A 134 -5.74 8.24 6.70
CA LEU A 134 -6.91 9.09 6.65
C LEU A 134 -6.90 10.16 7.76
N VAL A 135 -6.58 9.76 8.99
CA VAL A 135 -6.42 10.68 10.15
C VAL A 135 -5.23 11.62 9.98
N TRP A 136 -4.17 11.20 9.29
CA TRP A 136 -3.00 12.06 9.07
C TRP A 136 -3.27 13.18 8.06
N CYS A 137 -4.08 12.90 7.04
CA CYS A 137 -4.34 13.85 5.96
C CYS A 137 -5.60 14.71 6.15
N CYS A 138 -6.43 14.43 7.15
CA CYS A 138 -7.68 15.13 7.44
C CYS A 138 -7.63 15.78 8.82
#